data_AF-A0AA37W841-F1
#
_entry.id   AF-A0AA37W841-F1
#
_cell.length_a   1.000
_cell.length_b   1.000
_cell.length_c   1.000
_cell.angle_alpha   90.00
_cell.angle_beta   90.00
_cell.angle_gamma   90.00
#
_symmetry.space_group_name_H-M   'P 1'
#
loop_
_entity.id
_entity.type
_entity.pdbx_description
1 polymer ?
#
loop_
_entity_poly.entity_id
_entity_poly.type
_entity_poly.pdbx_seq_one_letter_code
_entity_poly.pdbx_strand_id
1 'polypeptide(L)'
;MKLPDFEQFEPFNELRAQMGANELGSFEPFDPHLQLTSLEVERLSALFIDVPFNRLRSLPDDTLAYKNSRVFVFENKSAREEGIGLSIYDYHLAHCKHLKGETKPKFNHSSLVYVSTQFTQALHSMISQRSEVDSFELRPCWECLHTLRLNGFDGEKHRKRIHSEQVWRTFNITDFTQQFAMYPLPEELWG
;
A
#
# COMPACT_ATOMS: atom_id res chain seq x y z
N MET A 1 -16.02 12.29 43.73
CA MET A 1 -15.02 13.32 43.36
C MET A 1 -15.49 14.01 42.09
N LYS A 2 -15.31 15.34 41.99
CA LYS A 2 -15.46 16.06 40.71
C LYS A 2 -14.09 16.12 40.06
N LEU A 3 -14.01 15.74 38.79
CA LEU A 3 -12.80 15.93 37.99
C LEU A 3 -12.61 17.43 37.71
N PRO A 4 -11.37 17.93 37.65
CA PRO A 4 -11.10 19.28 37.20
C PRO A 4 -11.49 19.44 35.72
N ASP A 5 -11.80 20.67 35.34
CA ASP A 5 -12.01 21.03 33.93
C ASP A 5 -10.66 21.01 33.21
N PHE A 6 -10.45 20.00 32.36
CA PHE A 6 -9.19 19.77 31.67
C PHE A 6 -8.88 20.80 30.59
N GLU A 7 -9.86 21.57 30.12
CA GLU A 7 -9.63 22.65 29.17
C GLU A 7 -9.00 23.87 29.85
N GLN A 8 -9.33 24.07 31.13
CA GLN A 8 -8.88 25.20 31.94
C GLN A 8 -7.80 24.82 32.97
N PHE A 9 -7.33 23.56 32.95
CA PHE A 9 -6.37 23.07 33.92
C PHE A 9 -4.97 23.62 33.63
N GLU A 10 -4.56 24.64 34.39
CA GLU A 10 -3.30 25.39 34.21
C GLU A 10 -2.06 24.49 34.01
N PRO A 11 -1.83 23.42 34.80
CA PRO A 11 -0.65 22.57 34.59
C PRO A 11 -0.55 21.96 33.19
N PHE A 12 -1.69 21.65 32.55
CA PHE A 12 -1.71 21.13 31.19
C PHE A 12 -1.49 22.22 30.15
N ASN A 13 -2.00 23.43 30.40
CA ASN A 13 -1.79 24.57 29.52
C ASN A 13 -0.32 25.03 29.52
N GLU A 14 0.35 25.01 30.68
CA GLU A 14 1.79 25.28 30.77
C GLU A 14 2.62 24.24 30.01
N LEU A 15 2.32 22.95 30.22
CA LEU A 15 3.00 21.86 29.50
C LEU A 15 2.79 21.97 27.98
N ARG A 16 1.56 22.27 27.56
CA ARG A 16 1.21 22.46 26.15
C ARG A 16 2.00 23.60 25.52
N ALA A 17 2.14 24.72 26.24
CA ALA A 17 2.96 25.85 25.80
C ALA A 17 4.45 25.49 25.70
N GLN A 18 4.99 24.71 26.64
CA GLN A 18 6.37 24.22 26.59
C GLN A 18 6.61 23.27 25.40
N MET A 19 5.60 22.51 24.99
CA MET A 19 5.64 21.65 23.80
C MET A 19 5.44 22.41 22.48
N GLY A 20 5.18 23.72 22.51
CA GLY A 20 4.94 24.54 21.31
C GLY A 20 3.58 24.28 20.64
N ALA A 21 2.64 23.64 21.35
CA ALA A 21 1.30 23.37 20.84
C ALA A 21 0.36 24.54 21.19
N ASN A 22 0.04 25.38 20.21
CA ASN A 22 -0.79 26.57 20.44
C ASN A 22 -2.30 26.30 20.28
N GLU A 23 -2.67 25.12 19.77
CA GLU A 23 -4.05 24.73 19.49
C GLU A 23 -4.41 23.46 20.26
N LEU A 24 -5.69 23.30 20.60
CA LEU A 24 -6.21 22.02 21.09
C LEU A 24 -6.26 21.06 19.89
N GLY A 25 -5.62 19.90 20.02
CA GLY A 25 -5.74 18.85 19.00
C GLY A 25 -7.19 18.37 18.87
N SER A 26 -7.55 17.87 17.70
CA SER A 26 -8.80 17.13 17.52
C SER A 26 -8.65 15.71 18.06
N PHE A 27 -9.67 15.23 18.76
CA PHE A 27 -9.79 13.80 19.09
C PHE A 27 -10.89 13.23 18.21
N GLU A 28 -10.51 12.32 17.32
CA GLU A 28 -11.47 11.50 16.62
C GLU A 28 -11.63 10.15 17.32
N PRO A 29 -12.88 9.70 17.55
CA PRO A 29 -13.12 8.36 18.06
C PRO A 29 -12.46 7.31 17.14
N PHE A 30 -11.77 6.35 17.75
CA PHE A 30 -11.16 5.27 16.99
C PHE A 30 -12.21 4.39 16.32
N ASP A 31 -12.19 4.33 14.99
CA ASP A 31 -13.05 3.44 14.21
C ASP A 31 -12.22 2.26 13.67
N PRO A 32 -12.38 1.02 14.18
CA PRO A 32 -11.63 -0.14 13.71
C PRO A 32 -11.94 -0.53 12.26
N HIS A 33 -13.00 -0.01 11.64
CA HIS A 33 -13.31 -0.24 10.24
C HIS A 33 -12.52 0.69 9.30
N LEU A 34 -12.21 1.91 9.75
CA LEU A 34 -11.48 2.92 8.98
C LEU A 34 -10.00 3.04 9.38
N GLN A 35 -9.67 2.72 10.63
CA GLN A 35 -8.34 2.90 11.19
C GLN A 35 -7.68 1.55 11.46
N LEU A 36 -6.36 1.50 11.27
CA LEU A 36 -5.57 0.31 11.59
C LEU A 36 -5.52 0.14 13.10
N THR A 37 -5.82 -1.06 13.58
CA THR A 37 -5.53 -1.46 14.96
C THR A 37 -4.02 -1.56 15.18
N SER A 38 -3.57 -1.49 16.44
CA SER A 38 -2.14 -1.61 16.77
C SER A 38 -1.52 -2.90 16.22
N LEU A 39 -2.25 -4.01 16.26
CA LEU A 39 -1.80 -5.29 15.71
C LEU A 39 -1.66 -5.24 14.18
N GLU A 40 -2.56 -4.54 13.49
CA GLU A 40 -2.48 -4.39 12.04
C GLU A 40 -1.32 -3.49 11.63
N VAL A 41 -1.08 -2.39 12.36
CA VAL A 41 0.10 -1.52 12.14
C VAL A 41 1.39 -2.33 12.28
N GLU A 42 1.51 -3.09 13.37
CA GLU A 42 2.68 -3.93 13.62
C GLU A 42 2.90 -4.93 12.47
N ARG A 43 1.85 -5.67 12.08
CA ARG A 43 1.95 -6.65 10.99
C ARG A 43 2.25 -6.04 9.62
N LEU A 44 1.61 -4.93 9.28
CA LEU A 44 1.82 -4.24 8.00
C LEU A 44 3.20 -3.61 7.89
N SER A 45 3.80 -3.24 9.02
CA SER A 45 5.16 -2.69 9.07
C SER A 45 6.23 -3.77 9.00
N ALA A 46 5.95 -4.97 9.54
CA ALA A 46 6.92 -6.07 9.59
C ALA A 46 6.88 -6.99 8.36
N LEU A 47 5.68 -7.41 7.94
CA LEU A 47 5.48 -8.44 6.92
C LEU A 47 4.31 -8.05 6.01
N PHE A 48 3.15 -8.64 6.24
CA PHE A 48 1.92 -8.44 5.49
C PHE A 48 0.72 -8.89 6.32
N ILE A 49 -0.48 -8.61 5.81
CA ILE A 49 -1.74 -9.17 6.30
C ILE A 49 -2.48 -9.82 5.14
N ASP A 50 -3.10 -10.97 5.39
CA ASP A 50 -4.08 -11.57 4.48
C ASP A 50 -5.39 -10.80 4.54
N VAL A 51 -5.81 -10.21 3.42
CA VAL A 51 -7.10 -9.51 3.31
C VAL A 51 -7.86 -9.99 2.09
N PRO A 52 -9.20 -10.13 2.18
CA PRO A 52 -10.03 -10.28 0.99
C PRO A 52 -9.84 -9.07 0.06
N PHE A 53 -9.68 -9.30 -1.24
CA PHE A 53 -9.47 -8.20 -2.20
C PHE A 53 -10.58 -7.13 -2.15
N ASN A 54 -11.82 -7.54 -1.88
CA ASN A 54 -12.96 -6.61 -1.76
C ASN A 54 -12.89 -5.66 -0.53
N ARG A 55 -11.94 -5.87 0.40
CA ARG A 55 -11.66 -4.92 1.49
C ARG A 55 -10.67 -3.83 1.09
N LEU A 56 -10.05 -3.96 -0.08
CA LEU A 56 -9.22 -2.92 -0.63
C LEU A 56 -10.09 -1.87 -1.31
N ARG A 57 -9.69 -0.61 -1.16
CA ARG A 57 -10.31 0.53 -1.80
C ARG A 57 -9.35 1.12 -2.82
N SER A 58 -9.89 1.52 -3.97
CA SER A 58 -9.16 2.36 -4.92
C SER A 58 -9.28 3.81 -4.45
N LEU A 59 -8.15 4.49 -4.33
CA LEU A 59 -8.11 5.91 -4.03
C LEU A 59 -8.32 6.73 -5.33
N PRO A 60 -8.63 8.05 -5.22
CA PRO A 60 -8.77 8.94 -6.38
C PRO A 60 -7.55 9.04 -7.29
N ASP A 61 -6.36 8.71 -6.78
CA ASP A 61 -5.10 8.66 -7.53
C ASP A 61 -4.80 7.25 -8.09
N ASP A 62 -5.81 6.39 -8.17
CA ASP A 62 -5.79 4.99 -8.57
C ASP A 62 -4.95 4.05 -7.68
N THR A 63 -4.30 4.54 -6.63
CA THR A 63 -3.56 3.68 -5.69
C THR A 63 -4.49 2.85 -4.80
N LEU A 64 -3.97 1.82 -4.14
CA LEU A 64 -4.76 0.92 -3.31
C LEU A 64 -4.60 1.22 -1.82
N ALA A 65 -5.72 1.16 -1.10
CA ALA A 65 -5.76 1.36 0.35
C ALA A 65 -6.43 0.17 1.05
N TYR A 66 -5.87 -0.21 2.19
CA TYR A 66 -6.53 -1.02 3.20
C TYR A 66 -6.78 -0.11 4.40
N LYS A 67 -8.07 0.13 4.73
CA LYS A 67 -8.46 1.13 5.71
C LYS A 67 -7.89 2.52 5.34
N ASN A 68 -7.34 3.26 6.30
CA ASN A 68 -6.69 4.56 6.09
C ASN A 68 -5.18 4.46 5.80
N SER A 69 -4.74 3.34 5.22
CA SER A 69 -3.33 3.12 4.85
C SER A 69 -3.20 2.69 3.39
N ARG A 70 -2.32 3.35 2.66
CA ARG A 70 -1.93 2.92 1.30
C ARG A 70 -1.10 1.65 1.41
N VAL A 71 -1.39 0.67 0.57
CA VAL A 71 -0.77 -0.66 0.64
C VAL A 71 -0.28 -1.14 -0.71
N PHE A 72 0.77 -1.95 -0.65
CA PHE A 72 1.23 -2.78 -1.75
C PHE A 72 0.49 -4.12 -1.69
N VAL A 73 0.00 -4.58 -2.84
CA VAL A 73 -0.83 -5.79 -2.92
C VAL A 73 -0.07 -6.89 -3.65
N PHE A 74 0.12 -8.02 -2.99
CA PHE A 74 0.75 -9.20 -3.57
C PHE A 74 -0.33 -10.27 -3.76
N GLU A 75 -0.39 -10.84 -4.97
CA GLU A 75 -1.35 -11.90 -5.26
C GLU A 75 -0.94 -13.19 -4.55
N ASN A 76 -1.90 -13.84 -3.89
CA ASN A 76 -1.68 -15.15 -3.30
C ASN A 76 -1.84 -16.23 -4.38
N LYS A 77 -0.82 -16.41 -5.22
CA LYS A 77 -0.80 -17.48 -6.21
C LYS A 77 -0.43 -18.79 -5.51
N SER A 78 -1.41 -19.67 -5.36
CA SER A 78 -1.13 -21.04 -4.91
C SER A 78 -0.24 -21.72 -5.97
N ALA A 79 0.85 -22.35 -5.53
CA ALA A 79 1.88 -22.97 -6.40
C ALA A 79 1.36 -24.09 -7.34
N ARG A 80 0.05 -24.32 -7.42
CA ARG A 80 -0.58 -25.39 -8.21
C ARG A 80 -1.32 -24.89 -9.45
N GLU A 81 -1.55 -23.59 -9.59
CA GLU A 81 -2.24 -23.05 -10.76
C GLU A 81 -1.22 -22.43 -11.71
N GLU A 82 -1.07 -23.09 -12.85
CA GLU A 82 -0.27 -22.72 -14.03
C GLU A 82 1.18 -23.23 -14.03
N GLY A 83 1.37 -24.39 -14.67
CA GLY A 83 2.64 -24.83 -15.27
C GLY A 83 3.07 -23.96 -16.46
N ILE A 84 2.91 -22.65 -16.34
CA ILE A 84 3.33 -21.61 -17.29
C ILE A 84 3.94 -20.50 -16.43
N GLY A 85 5.17 -20.13 -16.77
CA GLY A 85 6.09 -19.25 -16.04
C GLY A 85 5.46 -18.25 -15.07
N LEU A 86 5.99 -18.28 -13.84
CA LEU A 86 5.99 -17.24 -12.82
C LEU A 86 5.33 -15.94 -13.28
N SER A 87 4.29 -15.52 -12.55
CA SER A 87 3.83 -14.13 -12.51
C SER A 87 5.04 -13.18 -12.53
N ILE A 88 5.30 -12.53 -13.67
CA ILE A 88 6.44 -11.61 -13.85
C ILE A 88 6.33 -10.32 -13.02
N TYR A 89 5.29 -10.21 -12.19
CA TYR A 89 5.00 -9.10 -11.31
C TYR A 89 4.69 -9.62 -9.92
N ASP A 90 5.27 -8.94 -8.94
CA ASP A 90 5.26 -9.43 -7.57
C ASP A 90 4.28 -8.65 -6.72
N TYR A 91 4.01 -7.40 -7.11
CA TYR A 91 3.08 -6.55 -6.41
C TYR A 91 2.39 -5.51 -7.30
N HIS A 92 1.25 -5.06 -6.80
CA HIS A 92 0.44 -4.01 -7.38
C HIS A 92 0.45 -2.78 -6.49
N LEU A 93 0.56 -1.61 -7.13
CA LEU A 93 0.54 -0.29 -6.49
C LEU A 93 -0.82 0.41 -6.70
N ALA A 94 -1.54 0.02 -7.74
CA ALA A 94 -2.73 0.69 -8.24
C ALA A 94 -3.82 -0.30 -8.60
N HIS A 95 -5.07 0.16 -8.63
CA HIS A 95 -6.22 -0.60 -9.13
C HIS A 95 -6.18 -0.70 -10.66
N CYS A 96 -5.17 -1.41 -11.16
CA CYS A 96 -4.80 -1.47 -12.58
C CYS A 96 -5.66 -2.45 -13.39
N LYS A 97 -5.51 -2.44 -14.71
CA LYS A 97 -6.22 -3.35 -15.64
C LYS A 97 -6.06 -4.84 -15.27
N HIS A 98 -4.91 -5.21 -14.70
CA HIS A 98 -4.71 -6.58 -14.22
C HIS A 98 -5.66 -6.94 -13.09
N LEU A 99 -5.71 -6.10 -12.05
CA LEU A 99 -6.60 -6.31 -10.91
C LEU A 99 -8.08 -6.14 -11.27
N LYS A 100 -8.40 -5.39 -12.33
CA LYS A 100 -9.77 -5.30 -12.90
C LYS A 100 -10.19 -6.55 -13.67
N GLY A 101 -9.29 -7.52 -13.86
CA GLY A 101 -9.56 -8.73 -14.64
C GLY A 101 -9.65 -8.48 -16.16
N GLU A 102 -9.13 -7.35 -16.63
CA GLU A 102 -9.13 -6.96 -18.05
C GLU A 102 -7.95 -7.56 -18.84
N THR A 103 -6.94 -8.09 -18.13
CA THR A 103 -5.78 -8.79 -18.73
C THR A 103 -5.82 -10.30 -18.46
N LYS A 104 -5.10 -11.11 -19.24
CA LYS A 104 -4.95 -12.57 -19.00
C LYS A 104 -3.65 -12.86 -18.22
N PRO A 105 -3.65 -13.75 -17.20
CA PRO A 105 -4.79 -14.48 -16.63
C PRO A 105 -5.71 -13.57 -15.80
N LYS A 106 -7.01 -13.91 -15.73
CA LYS A 106 -8.02 -13.10 -15.03
C LYS A 106 -7.78 -13.19 -13.51
N PHE A 107 -7.62 -12.03 -12.87
CA PHE A 107 -7.55 -11.93 -11.41
C PHE A 107 -8.89 -12.36 -10.77
N ASN A 108 -8.83 -13.18 -9.72
CA ASN A 108 -10.02 -13.60 -8.98
C ASN A 108 -10.27 -12.64 -7.80
N HIS A 109 -11.30 -11.80 -7.92
CA HIS A 109 -11.69 -10.85 -6.88
C HIS A 109 -12.21 -11.48 -5.58
N SER A 110 -12.52 -12.78 -5.57
CA SER A 110 -12.87 -13.50 -4.33
C SER A 110 -11.65 -14.03 -3.58
N SER A 111 -10.45 -13.87 -4.11
CA SER A 111 -9.23 -14.38 -3.50
C SER A 111 -8.74 -13.49 -2.34
N LEU A 112 -8.03 -14.14 -1.42
CA LEU A 112 -7.20 -13.44 -0.45
C LEU A 112 -5.96 -12.89 -1.17
N VAL A 113 -5.56 -11.69 -0.76
CA VAL A 113 -4.31 -11.06 -1.18
C VAL A 113 -3.49 -10.69 0.05
N TYR A 114 -2.18 -10.63 -0.12
CA TYR A 114 -1.29 -10.10 0.91
C TYR A 114 -1.15 -8.60 0.73
N VAL A 115 -1.29 -7.86 1.82
CA VAL A 115 -1.08 -6.40 1.83
C VAL A 115 0.08 -6.03 2.75
N SER A 116 0.92 -5.11 2.32
CA SER A 116 2.00 -4.56 3.13
C SER A 116 2.13 -3.06 2.94
N THR A 117 2.72 -2.37 3.91
CA THR A 117 3.04 -0.93 3.80
C THR A 117 4.51 -0.68 3.49
N GLN A 118 5.35 -1.72 3.55
CA GLN A 118 6.80 -1.61 3.38
C GLN A 118 7.40 -2.84 2.71
N PHE A 119 8.55 -2.66 2.05
CA PHE A 119 9.36 -3.76 1.55
C PHE A 119 10.44 -4.10 2.59
N THR A 120 10.16 -5.07 3.46
CA THR A 120 11.13 -5.55 4.44
C THR A 120 11.94 -6.73 3.89
N GLN A 121 13.13 -6.96 4.44
CA GLN A 121 13.93 -8.15 4.12
C GLN A 121 13.16 -9.44 4.45
N ALA A 122 12.34 -9.42 5.50
CA ALA A 122 11.49 -10.54 5.89
C ALA A 122 10.42 -10.83 4.83
N LEU A 123 9.77 -9.80 4.30
CA LEU A 123 8.84 -9.92 3.18
C LEU A 123 9.52 -10.47 1.94
N HIS A 124 10.68 -9.91 1.57
CA HIS A 124 11.49 -10.39 0.44
C HIS A 124 11.88 -11.86 0.59
N SER A 125 12.35 -12.26 1.77
CA SER A 125 12.73 -13.65 2.07
C SER A 125 11.54 -14.60 1.98
N MET A 126 10.37 -14.20 2.49
CA MET A 126 9.14 -15.02 2.42
C MET A 126 8.65 -15.21 0.99
N ILE A 127 8.64 -14.15 0.18
CA ILE A 127 8.23 -14.24 -1.22
C ILE A 127 9.24 -15.09 -2.01
N SER A 128 10.54 -14.90 -1.77
CA SER A 128 11.61 -15.65 -2.43
C SER A 128 11.57 -17.13 -2.08
N GLN A 129 11.25 -17.51 -0.83
CA GLN A 129 11.09 -18.93 -0.44
C GLN A 129 9.95 -19.65 -1.16
N ARG A 130 8.99 -18.90 -1.71
CA ARG A 130 7.89 -19.45 -2.52
C ARG A 130 8.21 -19.48 -4.01
N SER A 131 9.34 -18.92 -4.43
CA SER A 131 9.83 -18.90 -5.80
C SER A 131 10.93 -19.94 -5.97
N GLU A 132 10.90 -20.72 -7.05
CA GLU A 132 11.96 -21.70 -7.36
C GLU A 132 13.24 -21.04 -7.92
N VAL A 133 13.36 -19.70 -7.89
CA VAL A 133 14.42 -18.94 -8.55
C VAL A 133 15.33 -18.26 -7.53
N ASP A 134 16.62 -18.59 -7.56
CA ASP A 134 17.70 -18.12 -6.64
C ASP A 134 17.97 -16.60 -6.65
N SER A 135 17.35 -15.83 -7.55
CA SER A 135 17.51 -14.36 -7.63
C SER A 135 16.19 -13.70 -8.00
N PHE A 136 15.35 -13.48 -7.00
CA PHE A 136 14.06 -12.82 -7.18
C PHE A 136 14.15 -11.35 -6.80
N GLU A 137 14.03 -10.48 -7.79
CA GLU A 137 13.90 -9.04 -7.58
C GLU A 137 12.43 -8.66 -7.67
N LEU A 138 11.86 -8.11 -6.59
CA LEU A 138 10.46 -7.74 -6.53
C LEU A 138 10.16 -6.60 -7.50
N ARG A 139 9.31 -6.84 -8.51
CA ARG A 139 8.95 -5.84 -9.51
C ARG A 139 7.48 -5.43 -9.45
N PRO A 140 7.18 -4.13 -9.64
CA PRO A 140 5.80 -3.66 -9.71
C PRO A 140 5.14 -4.17 -10.99
N CYS A 141 3.83 -4.32 -10.94
CA CYS A 141 3.02 -4.60 -12.11
C CYS A 141 3.16 -3.49 -13.17
N TRP A 142 3.41 -3.90 -14.42
CA TRP A 142 3.50 -2.99 -15.57
C TRP A 142 2.24 -2.12 -15.73
N GLU A 143 1.06 -2.73 -15.56
CA GLU A 143 -0.22 -2.02 -15.65
C GLU A 143 -0.41 -1.01 -14.52
N CYS A 144 0.18 -1.25 -13.34
CA CYS A 144 0.17 -0.25 -12.26
C CYS A 144 0.95 0.99 -12.65
N LEU A 145 2.17 0.83 -13.18
CA LEU A 145 2.98 1.96 -13.63
C LEU A 145 2.29 2.74 -14.77
N HIS A 146 1.61 2.04 -15.67
CA HIS A 146 0.83 2.67 -16.73
C HIS A 146 -0.37 3.45 -16.19
N THR A 147 -1.12 2.86 -15.26
CA THR A 147 -2.29 3.49 -14.63
C THR A 147 -1.87 4.78 -13.92
N LEU A 148 -0.80 4.73 -13.12
CA LEU A 148 -0.28 5.87 -12.37
C LEU A 148 0.48 6.89 -13.24
N ARG A 149 0.79 6.56 -14.49
CA ARG A 149 1.68 7.33 -15.39
C ARG A 149 3.00 7.74 -14.72
N LEU A 150 3.50 6.87 -13.83
CA LEU A 150 4.63 7.18 -12.96
C LEU A 150 5.87 7.46 -13.81
N ASN A 151 6.58 8.55 -13.55
CA ASN A 151 7.77 8.95 -14.33
C ASN A 151 7.54 8.97 -15.86
N GLY A 152 6.31 9.29 -16.28
CA GLY A 152 5.93 9.34 -17.70
C GLY A 152 5.82 7.97 -18.37
N PHE A 153 5.73 6.90 -17.57
CA PHE A 153 5.55 5.53 -18.04
C PHE A 153 4.29 5.39 -18.89
N ASP A 154 4.45 4.75 -20.04
CA ASP A 154 3.38 4.51 -21.00
C ASP A 154 3.60 3.13 -21.63
N GLY A 155 2.79 2.16 -21.22
CA GLY A 155 2.89 0.77 -21.66
C GLY A 155 2.37 0.53 -23.07
N GLU A 156 1.58 1.45 -23.63
CA GLU A 156 0.89 1.28 -24.91
C GLU A 156 1.66 1.96 -26.06
N LYS A 157 2.43 3.02 -25.77
CA LYS A 157 3.18 3.74 -26.80
C LYS A 157 4.50 3.06 -27.15
N HIS A 158 4.52 2.32 -28.26
CA HIS A 158 5.74 1.70 -28.82
C HIS A 158 6.94 2.65 -28.94
N ARG A 159 6.73 3.92 -29.30
CA ARG A 159 7.82 4.93 -29.39
C ARG A 159 8.53 5.22 -28.07
N LYS A 160 7.89 4.95 -26.93
CA LYS A 160 8.44 5.15 -25.58
C LYS A 160 8.86 3.83 -24.92
N ARG A 161 8.86 2.71 -25.64
CA ARG A 161 9.09 1.38 -25.05
C ARG A 161 10.40 1.31 -24.25
N ILE A 162 11.50 1.84 -24.78
CA ILE A 162 12.81 1.87 -24.10
C ILE A 162 12.73 2.67 -22.79
N HIS A 163 12.07 3.84 -22.82
CA HIS A 163 11.86 4.67 -21.62
C HIS A 163 11.01 3.95 -20.57
N SER A 164 9.88 3.36 -20.98
CA SER A 164 9.01 2.62 -20.07
C SER A 164 9.72 1.40 -19.49
N GLU A 165 10.46 0.64 -20.30
CA GLU A 165 11.28 -0.48 -19.81
C GLU A 165 12.35 -0.03 -18.82
N GLN A 166 12.99 1.13 -19.05
CA GLN A 166 13.94 1.70 -18.11
C GLN A 166 13.26 2.09 -16.80
N VAL A 167 12.14 2.82 -16.85
CA VAL A 167 11.38 3.22 -15.66
C VAL A 167 10.94 1.99 -14.85
N TRP A 168 10.50 0.92 -15.50
CA TRP A 168 10.13 -0.32 -14.81
C TRP A 168 11.33 -1.01 -14.15
N ARG A 169 12.49 -1.07 -14.83
CA ARG A 169 13.71 -1.69 -14.31
C ARG A 169 14.35 -0.90 -13.17
N THR A 170 14.26 0.43 -13.22
CA THR A 170 14.84 1.31 -12.20
C THR A 170 13.81 1.80 -11.19
N PHE A 171 12.63 1.18 -11.15
CA PHE A 171 11.60 1.55 -10.20
C PHE A 171 12.11 1.37 -8.77
N ASN A 172 11.95 2.42 -7.95
CA ASN A 172 12.30 2.40 -6.55
C ASN A 172 11.05 2.73 -5.72
N ILE A 173 10.77 1.89 -4.72
CA ILE A 173 9.65 2.10 -3.84
C ILE A 173 9.78 3.38 -3.01
N THR A 174 11.01 3.80 -2.71
CA THR A 174 11.28 5.03 -1.94
C THR A 174 10.75 6.26 -2.67
N ASP A 175 10.94 6.33 -3.98
CA ASP A 175 10.45 7.44 -4.79
C ASP A 175 8.91 7.44 -4.82
N PHE A 176 8.31 6.26 -4.87
CA PHE A 176 6.86 6.10 -4.76
C PHE A 176 6.32 6.59 -3.41
N THR A 177 6.94 6.22 -2.29
CA THR A 177 6.47 6.64 -0.96
C THR A 177 6.73 8.12 -0.65
N GLN A 178 7.65 8.78 -1.37
CA GLN A 178 7.81 10.23 -1.33
C GLN A 178 6.70 10.95 -2.10
N GLN A 179 6.23 10.38 -3.21
CA GLN A 179 5.17 10.96 -4.02
C GLN A 179 3.76 10.71 -3.43
N PHE A 180 3.56 9.56 -2.77
CA PHE A 180 2.27 9.13 -2.24
C PHE A 180 2.33 8.91 -0.73
N ALA A 181 1.55 9.69 0.03
CA ALA A 181 1.52 9.61 1.50
C ALA A 181 1.02 8.23 2.00
N MET A 182 1.89 7.41 2.58
CA MET A 182 1.53 6.02 2.89
C MET A 182 0.51 5.89 4.05
N TYR A 183 0.72 6.63 5.13
CA TYR A 183 -0.14 6.61 6.31
C TYR A 183 0.15 7.83 7.21
N PRO A 184 -0.87 8.38 7.89
CA PRO A 184 -2.29 8.18 7.61
C PRO A 184 -2.65 8.81 6.27
N LEU A 185 -3.65 8.25 5.59
CA LEU A 185 -4.24 8.92 4.43
C LEU A 185 -4.94 10.21 4.87
N PRO A 186 -4.83 11.32 4.13
CA PRO A 186 -5.64 12.52 4.37
C PRO A 186 -7.14 12.20 4.38
N GLU A 187 -7.91 12.89 5.22
CA GLU A 187 -9.37 12.72 5.36
C GLU A 187 -10.11 12.84 4.02
N GLU A 188 -9.62 13.67 3.12
CA GLU A 188 -10.13 13.87 1.76
C GLU A 188 -10.16 12.57 0.93
N LEU A 189 -9.35 11.58 1.31
CA LEU A 189 -9.24 10.28 0.67
C LEU A 189 -9.97 9.18 1.45
N TRP A 190 -10.70 9.51 2.52
CA TRP A 190 -11.38 8.52 3.36
C TRP A 190 -12.64 7.95 2.73
N GLY A 191 -13.20 8.61 1.70
CA GLY A 191 -14.15 8.06 0.72
C GLY A 191 -15.30 7.23 1.28
#